data_AF-A0A9W6CQA7-F1
#
_entry.id   AF-A0A9W6CQA7-F1
#
_cell.length_a   1.000
_cell.length_b   1.000
_cell.length_c   1.000
_cell.angle_alpha   90.00
_cell.angle_beta   90.00
_cell.angle_gamma   90.00
#
_symmetry.space_group_name_H-M   'P 1'
#
loop_
_entity.id
_entity.type
_entity.pdbx_description
1 polymer ?
#
loop_
_entity_poly.entity_id
_entity_poly.type
_entity_poly.pdbx_seq_one_letter_code
_entity_poly.pdbx_strand_id
1 'polypeptide(L)'
;MSYAQAGALLARSCGPDINKFCSNVNLGEGKLLACMDGKINQVSAKCKADYATAKASIAERDAAQDSIQEVCSADTARLCPGMVPQDGNLLSCLLQATRVVSDRCNAAITNAGYR
;
A
#
# COMPACT_ATOMS: atom_id res chain seq x y z
N MET A 1 -6.62 5.41 -1.38
CA MET A 1 -6.99 4.46 -2.47
C MET A 1 -6.40 3.09 -2.15
N SER A 2 -7.04 1.94 -2.41
CA SER A 2 -6.48 0.58 -2.17
C SER A 2 -5.44 0.17 -3.24
N TYR A 3 -4.64 -0.87 -3.01
CA TYR A 3 -3.73 -1.40 -4.04
C TYR A 3 -4.48 -1.80 -5.32
N ALA A 4 -5.65 -2.45 -5.18
CA ALA A 4 -6.49 -2.82 -6.31
C ALA A 4 -7.00 -1.59 -7.08
N GLN A 5 -7.42 -0.54 -6.37
CA GLN A 5 -7.83 0.72 -6.99
C GLN A 5 -6.65 1.42 -7.70
N ALA A 6 -5.45 1.37 -7.11
CA ALA A 6 -4.23 1.90 -7.72
C ALA A 6 -3.91 1.16 -9.03
N GLY A 7 -3.94 -0.16 -9.00
CA GLY A 7 -3.76 -1.00 -10.19
C GLY A 7 -4.82 -0.71 -11.26
N ALA A 8 -6.09 -0.58 -10.88
CA ALA A 8 -7.18 -0.25 -11.82
C ALA A 8 -7.02 1.16 -12.43
N LEU A 9 -6.59 2.14 -11.63
CA LEU A 9 -6.29 3.50 -12.09
C LEU A 9 -5.18 3.49 -13.15
N LEU A 10 -4.09 2.77 -12.88
CA LEU A 10 -2.96 2.61 -13.80
C LEU A 10 -3.36 1.84 -15.07
N ALA A 11 -4.09 0.74 -14.95
CA ALA A 11 -4.53 -0.04 -16.10
C ALA A 11 -5.39 0.81 -17.06
N ARG A 12 -6.32 1.60 -16.52
CA ARG A 12 -7.17 2.48 -17.33
C ARG A 12 -6.41 3.63 -17.97
N SER A 13 -5.47 4.23 -17.24
CA SER A 13 -4.91 5.54 -17.61
C SER A 13 -3.54 5.44 -18.27
N CYS A 14 -2.80 4.36 -17.98
CA CYS A 14 -1.47 4.08 -18.47
C CYS A 14 -1.38 2.83 -19.36
N GLY A 15 -2.45 2.04 -19.52
CA GLY A 15 -2.40 0.79 -20.31
C GLY A 15 -1.73 0.93 -21.70
N PRO A 16 -2.12 1.91 -22.53
CA PRO A 16 -1.46 2.14 -23.81
C PRO A 16 0.03 2.53 -23.69
N ASP A 17 0.37 3.37 -22.71
CA ASP A 17 1.73 3.81 -22.46
C ASP A 17 2.62 2.66 -21.94
N ILE A 18 2.09 1.83 -21.05
CA ILE A 18 2.76 0.61 -20.55
C ILE A 18 3.03 -0.36 -21.70
N ASN A 19 2.05 -0.59 -22.57
CA ASN A 19 2.24 -1.45 -23.75
C ASN A 19 3.28 -0.88 -24.73
N LYS A 20 3.37 0.44 -24.84
CA LYS A 20 4.32 1.10 -25.75
C LYS A 20 5.74 1.11 -25.20
N PHE A 21 5.92 1.39 -23.91
CA PHE A 21 7.24 1.67 -23.33
C PHE A 21 7.76 0.58 -22.40
N CYS A 22 6.90 -0.28 -21.87
CA CYS A 22 7.18 -1.24 -20.80
C CYS A 22 6.60 -2.66 -21.06
N SER A 23 6.31 -3.02 -22.31
CA SER A 23 5.65 -4.29 -22.67
C SER A 23 6.40 -5.57 -22.28
N ASN A 24 7.72 -5.51 -22.14
CA ASN A 24 8.56 -6.66 -21.77
C ASN A 24 8.88 -6.72 -20.27
N VAL A 25 8.22 -5.90 -19.46
CA VAL A 25 8.52 -5.78 -18.04
C VAL A 25 7.56 -6.65 -17.24
N ASN A 26 8.10 -7.45 -16.32
CA ASN A 26 7.27 -8.20 -15.38
C ASN A 26 6.55 -7.22 -14.43
N LEU A 27 5.28 -7.47 -14.12
CA LEU A 27 4.48 -6.61 -13.25
C LEU A 27 4.86 -6.73 -11.76
N GLY A 28 5.57 -7.81 -11.38
CA GLY A 28 6.02 -8.06 -10.02
C GLY A 28 7.30 -7.30 -9.63
N GLU A 29 7.63 -7.35 -8.34
CA GLU A 29 8.90 -6.88 -7.76
C GLU A 29 9.23 -5.40 -8.06
N GLY A 30 8.22 -4.57 -8.33
CA GLY A 30 8.43 -3.15 -8.64
C GLY A 30 9.06 -2.87 -10.01
N LYS A 31 9.24 -3.88 -10.87
CA LYS A 31 9.87 -3.71 -12.19
C LYS A 31 9.09 -2.77 -13.09
N LEU A 32 7.74 -2.87 -13.09
CA LEU A 32 6.90 -1.94 -13.83
C LEU A 32 7.05 -0.49 -13.34
N LEU A 33 7.12 -0.29 -12.03
CA LEU A 33 7.33 1.04 -11.44
C LEU A 33 8.66 1.64 -11.93
N ALA A 34 9.74 0.86 -11.88
CA ALA A 34 11.06 1.30 -12.37
C ALA A 34 11.04 1.67 -13.87
N CYS A 35 10.36 0.88 -14.70
CA CYS A 35 10.21 1.21 -16.12
C CYS A 35 9.44 2.52 -16.32
N MET A 36 8.30 2.67 -15.63
CA MET A 36 7.47 3.86 -15.72
C MET A 36 8.22 5.11 -15.26
N ASP A 37 9.00 5.04 -14.18
CA ASP A 37 9.85 6.15 -13.71
C ASP A 37 10.83 6.61 -14.80
N GLY A 38 11.47 5.67 -15.51
CA GLY A 38 12.38 5.99 -16.61
C GLY A 38 11.69 6.52 -17.88
N LYS A 39 10.38 6.31 -18.02
CA LYS A 39 9.58 6.67 -19.19
C LYS A 39 8.55 7.76 -18.92
N ILE A 40 8.48 8.28 -17.69
CA ILE A 40 7.38 9.15 -17.23
C ILE A 40 7.24 10.46 -18.02
N ASN A 41 8.29 10.91 -18.70
CA ASN A 41 8.26 12.09 -19.57
C ASN A 41 7.85 11.79 -21.02
N GLN A 42 7.69 10.52 -21.38
CA GLN A 42 7.30 10.04 -22.71
C GLN A 42 5.86 9.52 -22.75
N VAL A 43 5.24 9.29 -21.58
CA VAL A 43 3.85 8.82 -21.47
C VAL A 43 2.85 9.97 -21.64
N SER A 44 1.58 9.63 -21.84
CA SER A 44 0.50 10.61 -21.89
C SER A 44 0.40 11.44 -20.60
N ALA A 45 -0.06 12.69 -20.71
CA ALA A 45 -0.24 13.58 -19.56
C ALA A 45 -1.19 12.98 -18.50
N LYS A 46 -2.24 12.28 -18.96
CA LYS A 46 -3.16 11.56 -18.08
C LYS A 46 -2.45 10.44 -17.32
N CYS A 47 -1.70 9.59 -18.02
CA CYS A 47 -0.93 8.54 -17.36
C CYS A 47 0.06 9.12 -16.36
N LYS A 48 0.77 10.19 -16.71
CA LYS A 48 1.74 10.84 -15.81
C LYS A 48 1.12 11.28 -14.49
N ALA A 49 -0.03 11.96 -14.54
CA ALA A 49 -0.74 12.42 -13.34
C ALA A 49 -1.29 11.26 -12.50
N ASP A 50 -1.93 10.29 -13.15
CA ASP A 50 -2.52 9.14 -12.47
C ASP A 50 -1.46 8.19 -11.90
N TYR A 51 -0.31 8.08 -12.56
CA TYR A 51 0.84 7.32 -12.07
C TYR A 51 1.43 7.94 -10.81
N ALA A 52 1.63 9.26 -10.78
CA ALA A 52 2.09 9.95 -9.57
C ALA A 52 1.11 9.75 -8.40
N THR A 53 -0.19 9.84 -8.67
CA THR A 53 -1.25 9.60 -7.68
C THR A 53 -1.23 8.17 -7.16
N ALA A 54 -1.12 7.19 -8.06
CA ALA A 54 -1.05 5.78 -7.69
C ALA A 54 0.20 5.44 -6.88
N LYS A 55 1.36 5.93 -7.32
CA LYS A 55 2.64 5.72 -6.64
C LYS A 55 2.63 6.31 -5.23
N ALA A 56 2.11 7.53 -5.06
CA ALA A 56 1.98 8.15 -3.75
C ALA A 56 1.06 7.34 -2.82
N SER A 57 -0.13 6.95 -3.30
CA SER A 57 -1.04 6.16 -2.47
C SER A 57 -0.52 4.77 -2.13
N ILE A 58 0.30 4.16 -2.98
CA ILE A 58 0.98 2.88 -2.69
C ILE A 58 2.01 3.10 -1.57
N ALA A 59 2.88 4.10 -1.72
CA ALA A 59 3.91 4.41 -0.74
C ALA A 59 3.33 4.76 0.65
N GLU A 60 2.22 5.50 0.70
CA GLU A 60 1.51 5.80 1.95
C GLU A 60 0.98 4.53 2.64
N ARG A 61 0.51 3.55 1.87
CA ARG A 61 0.05 2.27 2.43
C ARG A 61 1.19 1.42 2.94
N ASP A 62 2.28 1.33 2.17
CA ASP A 62 3.46 0.57 2.55
C ASP A 62 4.03 1.14 3.87
N ALA A 63 4.16 2.46 3.97
CA ALA A 63 4.58 3.13 5.20
C ALA A 63 3.60 2.89 6.37
N ALA A 64 2.29 2.86 6.09
CA ALA A 64 1.31 2.51 7.10
C ALA A 64 1.45 1.06 7.58
N GLN A 65 1.77 0.11 6.70
CA GLN A 65 2.04 -1.28 7.06
C GLN A 65 3.31 -1.40 7.92
N ASP A 66 4.39 -0.74 7.51
CA ASP A 66 5.67 -0.75 8.23
C ASP A 66 5.56 -0.15 9.65
N SER A 67 4.67 0.82 9.85
CA SER A 67 4.49 1.51 11.13
C SER A 67 3.53 0.82 12.10
N ILE A 68 2.83 -0.26 11.72
CA ILE A 68 1.82 -0.90 12.57
C ILE A 68 2.36 -1.29 13.94
N GLN A 69 3.53 -1.94 13.98
CA GLN A 69 4.11 -2.40 15.23
C GLN A 69 4.38 -1.24 16.19
N GLU A 70 4.95 -0.14 15.70
CA GLU A 70 5.26 1.02 16.50
C GLU A 70 3.97 1.71 16.98
N VAL A 71 3.07 2.01 16.04
CA VAL A 71 1.85 2.77 16.30
C VAL A 71 0.90 2.01 17.22
N CYS A 72 0.81 0.69 17.09
CA CYS A 72 -0.07 -0.17 17.88
C CYS A 72 0.61 -0.81 19.09
N SER A 73 1.84 -0.42 19.44
CA SER A 73 2.62 -1.05 20.53
C SER A 73 1.89 -1.04 21.88
N ALA A 74 1.29 0.08 22.27
CA ALA A 74 0.55 0.21 23.53
C ALA A 74 -0.73 -0.64 23.53
N ASP A 75 -1.45 -0.69 22.42
CA ASP A 75 -2.64 -1.54 22.25
C ASP A 75 -2.27 -3.02 22.27
N THR A 76 -1.17 -3.38 21.62
CA THR A 76 -0.62 -4.74 21.61
C THR A 76 -0.31 -5.22 23.01
N ALA A 77 0.42 -4.42 23.80
CA ALA A 77 0.77 -4.79 25.17
C ALA A 77 -0.46 -4.98 26.08
N ARG A 78 -1.52 -4.20 25.84
CA ARG A 78 -2.75 -4.22 26.65
C ARG A 78 -3.74 -5.30 26.22
N LEU A 79 -3.90 -5.53 24.93
CA LEU A 79 -4.98 -6.34 24.34
C LEU A 79 -4.51 -7.70 23.80
N CYS A 80 -3.24 -7.80 23.44
CA CYS A 80 -2.66 -8.96 22.77
C CYS A 80 -1.42 -9.49 23.52
N PRO A 81 -1.51 -9.79 24.82
CA PRO A 81 -0.36 -10.22 25.61
C PRO A 81 0.20 -11.55 25.09
N GLY A 82 1.53 -11.64 24.98
CA GLY A 82 2.22 -12.85 24.51
C GLY A 82 2.32 -13.00 22.99
N MET A 83 1.74 -12.07 22.21
CA MET A 83 1.91 -12.06 20.75
C MET A 83 3.28 -11.50 20.38
N VAL A 84 3.98 -12.20 19.49
CA VAL A 84 5.30 -11.78 18.99
C VAL A 84 5.10 -10.84 17.80
N PRO A 85 5.86 -9.73 17.70
CA PRO A 85 5.88 -8.91 16.51
C PRO A 85 6.24 -9.74 15.26
N GLN A 86 5.64 -9.39 14.12
CA GLN A 86 5.86 -10.05 12.82
C GLN A 86 5.30 -11.47 12.66
N ASP A 87 4.69 -12.06 13.68
CA ASP A 87 3.82 -13.22 13.49
C ASP A 87 2.41 -12.72 13.12
N GLY A 88 1.77 -13.33 12.12
CA GLY A 88 0.44 -12.94 11.63
C GLY A 88 -0.64 -12.94 12.72
N ASN A 89 -0.35 -13.60 13.84
CA ASN A 89 -1.14 -13.64 15.06
C ASN A 89 -1.33 -12.26 15.72
N LEU A 90 -0.34 -11.36 15.67
CA LEU A 90 -0.46 -10.03 16.25
C LEU A 90 -1.51 -9.17 15.52
N LEU A 91 -1.41 -9.11 14.20
CA LEU A 91 -2.36 -8.35 13.38
C LEU A 91 -3.78 -8.91 13.53
N SER A 92 -3.91 -10.24 13.51
CA SER A 92 -5.21 -10.90 13.72
C SER A 92 -5.83 -10.51 15.07
N CYS A 93 -5.05 -10.46 16.14
CA CYS A 93 -5.52 -10.01 17.45
C CYS A 93 -6.01 -8.56 17.43
N LEU A 94 -5.21 -7.65 16.88
CA LEU A 94 -5.58 -6.23 16.76
C LEU A 94 -6.85 -6.03 15.93
N LEU A 95 -7.02 -6.80 14.84
CA LEU A 95 -8.22 -6.77 14.00
C LEU A 95 -9.49 -7.24 14.73
N GLN A 96 -9.37 -8.28 15.56
CA GLN A 96 -10.47 -8.75 16.41
C GLN A 96 -10.83 -7.74 17.52
N ALA A 97 -9.86 -6.97 17.98
CA ALA A 97 -10.02 -5.96 19.03
C ALA A 97 -10.33 -4.54 18.52
N THR A 98 -10.66 -4.36 17.24
CA THR A 98 -10.84 -3.03 16.60
C THR A 98 -11.80 -2.07 17.30
N ARG A 99 -12.75 -2.59 18.09
CA ARG A 99 -13.68 -1.77 18.91
C ARG A 99 -13.03 -1.13 20.14
N VAL A 100 -11.88 -1.63 20.59
CA VAL A 100 -11.21 -1.23 21.84
C VAL A 100 -9.73 -0.91 21.68
N VAL A 101 -9.16 -1.03 20.47
CA VAL A 101 -7.86 -0.43 20.13
C VAL A 101 -7.98 1.08 20.01
N SER A 102 -6.89 1.81 20.26
CA SER A 102 -6.86 3.27 20.14
C SER A 102 -7.20 3.76 18.73
N ASP A 103 -7.71 5.00 18.63
CA ASP A 103 -7.98 5.64 17.35
C ASP A 103 -6.74 5.72 16.45
N ARG A 104 -5.57 5.95 17.06
CA ARG A 104 -4.29 6.00 16.34
C ARG A 104 -3.94 4.65 15.71
N CYS A 105 -4.06 3.55 16.46
CA CYS A 105 -3.85 2.21 15.92
C CYS A 105 -4.91 1.84 14.88
N ASN A 106 -6.18 2.17 15.13
CA ASN A 106 -7.27 1.99 14.17
C ASN A 106 -6.99 2.72 12.84
N ALA A 107 -6.52 3.96 12.88
CA ALA A 107 -6.16 4.72 11.70
C ALA A 107 -5.02 4.04 10.93
N ALA A 108 -3.98 3.58 11.62
CA ALA A 108 -2.89 2.84 10.99
C ALA A 108 -3.37 1.55 10.31
N ILE A 109 -4.23 0.76 10.96
CA ILE A 109 -4.83 -0.46 10.38
C ILE A 109 -5.64 -0.14 9.10
N THR A 110 -6.45 0.92 9.11
CA THR A 110 -7.19 1.37 7.90
C THR A 110 -6.23 1.79 6.79
N ASN A 111 -5.25 2.61 7.12
CA ASN A 111 -4.31 3.16 6.15
C ASN A 111 -3.45 2.03 5.54
N ALA A 112 -3.04 1.06 6.34
CA ALA A 112 -2.36 -0.17 5.91
C ALA A 112 -3.23 -1.07 5.02
N GLY A 113 -4.55 -0.87 5.02
CA GLY A 113 -5.49 -1.62 4.17
C GLY A 113 -5.84 -3.00 4.71
N TYR A 114 -5.75 -3.19 6.02
CA TYR A 114 -6.12 -4.46 6.67
C TYR A 114 -7.62 -4.57 7.01
N ARG A 115 -8.41 -3.55 6.65
CA ARG A 115 -9.88 -3.54 6.74
C ARG A 115 -10.49 -2.68 5.64
#